data_AF-H3BFV8-F1
#
_entry.id   AF-H3BFV8-F1
#
_cell.length_a   1.000
_cell.length_b   1.000
_cell.length_c   1.000
_cell.angle_alpha   90.00
_cell.angle_beta   90.00
_cell.angle_gamma   90.00
#
_symmetry.space_group_name_H-M   'P 1'
#
loop_
_entity.id
_entity.type
_entity.pdbx_description
1 polymer ?
#
loop_
_entity_poly.entity_id
_entity_poly.type
_entity_poly.pdbx_seq_one_letter_code
_entity_poly.pdbx_strand_id
1 'polypeptide(L)'
;YSQTFVSLSKAAALQRRVAQLEQANAEFMRVKQHLEQEFNQKRAKFKELYLAKEEDLKRQNAELQAAQDDLNQMQTQLSEAKAEMENIKAVATVSESTKQEAIDQVKRQWQEEVASLQAIMKETVRDYEVQFHHRLEQERAQWGQYREAVEREISELRRRLSEGQQEENLENEMKKAQEDAEKLRSVVMPMEKEIAALKEKLTEAEEKIKELEATKVKEFNHYLEAEKSCRTDLEMYVAVLNTQKSVLQEDAEKLRKELHEVCHLLEQERQQHNQLKHTWQRANDQFLESQRLLMRDMQCMESVLTSEQLRQVEEMKKKDQTDDEQQRLSKEKEQKPEGEDDEISTVSSHTRGESFLPLAEQEKKINSAHGSVHSLDADLLVSAEDSFTKQDDVFKDGLRRAQSTDSLGTSGTLQSKILGYNNKAKSAGNLDESDFGPLVGADSASENFDTASLGSFQMSNAFMLTKDQEKAIKAMTPEQEETASLLSSVTQVVDCAYLPPAGYRLVSETEWNLLQKEVQNAGNKLGRRCDMCSNYEKRLQGIQVQEAEIKDQVKKLQVMLRQANDQLDRTTKDKQELEDYMKQSTEDTTNQV
;
A
#
# COMPACT_ATOMS: atom_id res chain seq x y z
N TYR A 1 37.36 128.51 -20.93
CA TYR A 1 36.57 127.91 -19.83
C TYR A 1 35.54 126.87 -20.30
N SER A 2 34.83 127.01 -21.44
CA SER A 2 33.86 125.99 -21.87
C SER A 2 34.44 124.67 -22.40
N GLN A 3 35.62 124.67 -23.04
CA GLN A 3 36.21 123.47 -23.64
C GLN A 3 36.74 122.46 -22.60
N THR A 4 37.28 122.96 -21.48
CA THR A 4 37.78 122.14 -20.37
C THR A 4 36.65 121.46 -19.59
N PHE A 5 35.50 122.13 -19.42
CA PHE A 5 34.33 121.55 -18.75
C PHE A 5 33.67 120.42 -19.57
N VAL A 6 33.60 120.58 -20.90
CA VAL A 6 33.11 119.53 -21.82
C VAL A 6 34.06 118.32 -21.86
N SER A 7 35.37 118.56 -21.79
CA SER A 7 36.40 117.51 -21.69
C SER A 7 36.28 116.70 -20.40
N LEU A 8 36.15 117.38 -19.25
CA LEU A 8 35.95 116.74 -17.94
C LEU A 8 34.63 115.97 -17.86
N SER A 9 33.54 116.50 -18.43
CA SER A 9 32.25 115.81 -18.51
C SER A 9 32.32 114.53 -19.37
N LYS A 10 33.02 114.57 -20.52
CA LYS A 10 33.28 113.39 -21.35
C LYS A 10 34.16 112.35 -20.64
N ALA A 11 35.21 112.79 -19.94
CA ALA A 11 36.06 111.89 -19.17
C ALA A 11 35.30 111.19 -18.03
N ALA A 12 34.44 111.92 -17.31
CA ALA A 12 33.57 111.36 -16.27
C ALA A 12 32.51 110.39 -16.85
N ALA A 13 31.96 110.68 -18.03
CA ALA A 13 31.05 109.77 -18.73
C ALA A 13 31.75 108.48 -19.20
N LEU A 14 32.99 108.58 -19.69
CA LEU A 14 33.82 107.43 -20.04
C LEU A 14 34.18 106.59 -18.82
N GLN A 15 34.55 107.20 -17.69
CA GLN A 15 34.81 106.47 -16.43
C GLN A 15 33.56 105.73 -15.94
N ARG A 16 32.37 106.34 -16.00
CA ARG A 16 31.12 105.63 -15.68
C ARG A 16 30.87 104.46 -16.64
N ARG A 17 31.16 104.62 -17.93
CA ARG A 17 30.99 103.55 -18.93
C ARG A 17 31.97 102.40 -18.70
N VAL A 18 33.22 102.70 -18.34
CA VAL A 18 34.23 101.69 -17.97
C VAL A 18 33.80 100.93 -16.71
N ALA A 19 33.38 101.64 -15.66
CA ALA A 19 32.89 101.00 -14.43
C ALA A 19 31.65 100.12 -14.69
N GLN A 20 30.73 100.55 -15.55
CA GLN A 20 29.58 99.73 -15.98
C GLN A 20 30.00 98.48 -16.75
N LEU A 21 30.98 98.59 -17.65
CA LEU A 21 31.49 97.44 -18.41
C LEU A 21 32.27 96.47 -17.51
N GLU A 22 33.04 96.96 -16.55
CA GLU A 22 33.72 96.14 -15.54
C GLU A 22 32.72 95.41 -14.65
N GLN A 23 31.65 96.08 -14.21
CA GLN A 23 30.56 95.46 -13.48
C GLN A 23 29.87 94.37 -14.31
N ALA A 24 29.50 94.68 -15.56
CA ALA A 24 28.85 93.73 -16.46
C ALA A 24 29.75 92.53 -16.78
N ASN A 25 31.05 92.74 -16.93
CA ASN A 25 32.02 91.67 -17.15
C ASN A 25 32.19 90.80 -15.88
N ALA A 26 32.21 91.40 -14.70
CA ALA A 26 32.24 90.66 -13.44
C ALA A 26 30.95 89.84 -13.21
N GLU A 27 29.79 90.39 -13.59
CA GLU A 27 28.51 89.69 -13.57
C GLU A 27 28.49 88.54 -14.60
N PHE A 28 28.96 88.77 -15.83
CA PHE A 28 29.09 87.73 -16.85
C PHE A 28 30.00 86.58 -16.40
N MET A 29 31.15 86.89 -15.79
CA MET A 29 32.05 85.87 -15.25
C MET A 29 31.41 85.07 -14.10
N ARG A 30 30.65 85.72 -13.23
CA ARG A 30 29.88 85.02 -12.18
C ARG A 30 28.82 84.09 -12.77
N VAL A 31 28.05 84.55 -13.76
CA VAL A 31 27.04 83.74 -14.44
C VAL A 31 27.68 82.56 -15.18
N LYS A 32 28.79 82.79 -15.89
CA LYS A 32 29.54 81.73 -16.58
C LYS A 32 30.01 80.65 -15.60
N GLN A 33 30.64 81.04 -14.49
CA GLN A 33 31.08 80.10 -13.46
C GLN A 33 29.91 79.33 -12.85
N HIS A 34 28.78 79.99 -12.61
CA HIS A 34 27.58 79.33 -12.10
C HIS A 34 27.04 78.28 -13.09
N LEU A 35 26.94 78.61 -14.39
CA LEU A 35 26.51 77.67 -15.42
C LEU A 35 27.49 76.50 -15.60
N GLU A 36 28.80 76.74 -15.52
CA GLU A 36 29.81 75.68 -15.56
C GLU A 36 29.68 74.72 -14.35
N GLN A 37 29.42 75.27 -13.16
CA GLN A 37 29.15 74.46 -11.96
C GLN A 37 27.87 73.65 -12.11
N GLU A 38 26.77 74.25 -12.57
CA GLU A 38 25.51 73.54 -12.81
C GLU A 38 25.68 72.43 -13.86
N PHE A 39 26.41 72.70 -14.95
CA PHE A 39 26.67 71.70 -15.98
C PHE A 39 27.48 70.52 -15.42
N ASN A 40 28.54 70.79 -14.66
CA ASN A 40 29.35 69.75 -14.02
C ASN A 40 28.54 68.95 -12.99
N GLN A 41 27.67 69.61 -12.22
CA GLN A 41 26.78 68.95 -11.28
C GLN A 41 25.76 68.05 -11.99
N LYS A 42 25.15 68.53 -13.08
CA LYS A 42 24.24 67.74 -13.92
C LYS A 42 24.96 66.53 -14.52
N ARG A 43 26.17 66.72 -15.07
CA ARG A 43 26.99 65.63 -15.62
C ARG A 43 27.34 64.57 -14.57
N ALA A 44 27.71 64.99 -13.36
CA ALA A 44 28.00 64.09 -12.26
C ALA A 44 26.77 63.26 -11.87
N LYS A 45 25.61 63.90 -11.73
CA LYS A 45 24.33 63.22 -11.46
C LYS A 45 23.96 62.22 -12.55
N PHE A 46 24.09 62.58 -13.83
CA PHE A 46 23.84 61.64 -14.93
C PHE A 46 24.78 60.43 -14.91
N LYS A 47 26.06 60.64 -14.62
CA LYS A 47 27.03 59.55 -14.50
C LYS A 47 26.68 58.61 -13.35
N GLU A 48 26.30 59.16 -12.19
CA GLU A 48 25.86 58.39 -11.03
C GLU A 48 24.61 57.56 -11.36
N LEU A 49 23.60 58.18 -12.01
CA LEU A 49 22.37 57.50 -12.40
C LEU A 49 22.62 56.37 -13.41
N TYR A 50 23.54 56.57 -14.36
CA TYR A 50 23.93 55.55 -15.33
C TYR A 50 24.62 54.36 -14.66
N LEU A 51 25.56 54.61 -13.75
CA LEU A 51 26.25 53.55 -13.01
C LEU A 51 25.28 52.78 -12.12
N ALA A 52 24.36 53.47 -11.44
CA ALA A 52 23.31 52.82 -10.65
C ALA A 52 22.42 51.92 -11.54
N LYS A 53 22.05 52.38 -12.73
CA LYS A 53 21.29 51.56 -13.70
C LYS A 53 22.08 50.37 -14.24
N GLU A 54 23.39 50.52 -14.46
CA GLU A 54 24.25 49.42 -14.88
C GLU A 54 24.36 48.35 -13.78
N GLU A 55 24.47 48.77 -12.50
CA GLU A 55 24.45 47.86 -11.35
C GLU A 55 23.10 47.18 -11.19
N ASP A 56 21.99 47.90 -11.36
CA ASP A 56 20.65 47.32 -11.32
C ASP A 56 20.45 46.27 -12.41
N LEU A 57 20.91 46.53 -13.65
CA LEU A 57 20.85 45.56 -14.74
C LEU A 57 21.68 44.31 -14.44
N LYS A 58 22.87 44.48 -13.86
CA LYS A 58 23.71 43.34 -13.43
C LYS A 58 23.01 42.51 -12.35
N ARG A 59 22.34 43.17 -11.39
CA ARG A 59 21.58 42.49 -10.34
C ARG A 59 20.41 41.70 -10.92
N GLN A 60 19.62 42.31 -11.80
CA GLN A 60 18.51 41.65 -12.50
C GLN A 60 18.97 40.47 -13.34
N ASN A 61 20.10 40.59 -14.04
CA ASN A 61 20.64 39.48 -14.84
C ASN A 61 21.14 38.32 -13.95
N ALA A 62 21.70 38.61 -12.78
CA ALA A 62 22.08 37.58 -11.81
C ALA A 62 20.85 36.89 -11.20
N GLU A 63 19.79 37.65 -10.87
CA GLU A 63 18.51 37.11 -10.40
C GLU A 63 17.84 36.23 -11.46
N LEU A 64 17.85 36.67 -12.73
CA LEU A 64 17.33 35.89 -13.86
C LEU A 64 18.10 34.57 -14.02
N GLN A 65 19.43 34.62 -13.93
CA GLN A 65 20.27 33.43 -14.05
C GLN A 65 20.01 32.46 -12.89
N ALA A 66 19.91 32.95 -11.65
CA ALA A 66 19.57 32.12 -10.50
C ALA A 66 18.20 31.45 -10.66
N ALA A 67 17.18 32.20 -11.11
CA ALA A 67 15.86 31.64 -11.38
C ALA A 67 15.88 30.60 -12.52
N GLN A 68 16.73 30.79 -13.54
CA GLN A 68 16.93 29.82 -14.62
C GLN A 68 17.58 28.52 -14.12
N ASP A 69 18.57 28.64 -13.24
CA ASP A 69 19.26 27.50 -12.64
C ASP A 69 18.31 26.71 -11.72
N ASP A 70 17.49 27.41 -10.92
CA ASP A 70 16.43 26.81 -10.10
C ASP A 70 15.38 26.08 -10.96
N LEU A 71 14.95 26.68 -12.08
CA LEU A 71 14.02 26.04 -13.02
C LEU A 71 14.60 24.72 -13.57
N ASN A 72 15.88 24.73 -13.96
CA ASN A 72 16.56 23.54 -14.47
C ASN A 72 16.70 22.46 -13.38
N GLN A 73 16.99 22.86 -12.14
CA GLN A 73 17.05 21.95 -11.00
C GLN A 73 15.68 21.31 -10.75
N MET A 74 14.60 22.11 -10.73
CA MET A 74 13.23 21.62 -10.54
C MET A 74 12.79 20.70 -11.68
N GLN A 75 13.16 20.99 -12.92
CA GLN A 75 12.92 20.09 -14.07
C GLN A 75 13.66 18.76 -13.90
N THR A 76 14.89 18.79 -13.40
CA THR A 76 15.68 17.58 -13.15
C THR A 76 15.03 16.72 -12.06
N GLN A 77 14.68 17.33 -10.91
CA GLN A 77 13.98 16.64 -9.82
C GLN A 77 12.63 16.04 -10.27
N LEU A 78 11.88 16.77 -11.09
CA LEU A 78 10.63 16.28 -11.66
C LEU A 78 10.86 15.06 -12.57
N SER A 79 11.94 15.06 -13.35
CA SER A 79 12.30 13.92 -14.20
C SER A 79 12.72 12.69 -13.38
N GLU A 80 13.48 12.89 -12.30
CA GLU A 80 13.91 11.85 -11.38
C GLU A 80 12.72 11.24 -10.63
N ALA A 81 11.86 12.07 -10.04
CA ALA A 81 10.66 11.62 -9.35
C ALA A 81 9.70 10.84 -10.28
N LYS A 82 9.60 11.25 -11.56
CA LYS A 82 8.85 10.48 -12.57
C LYS A 82 9.47 9.11 -12.83
N ALA A 83 10.79 9.02 -12.94
CA ALA A 83 11.48 7.75 -13.13
C ALA A 83 11.32 6.82 -11.91
N GLU A 84 11.40 7.36 -10.70
CA GLU A 84 11.16 6.62 -9.45
C GLU A 84 9.72 6.09 -9.38
N MET A 85 8.73 6.92 -9.74
CA MET A 85 7.33 6.50 -9.80
C MET A 85 7.12 5.33 -10.76
N GLU A 86 7.71 5.38 -11.96
CA GLU A 86 7.61 4.28 -12.93
C GLU A 86 8.31 3.00 -12.42
N ASN A 87 9.43 3.13 -11.72
CA ASN A 87 10.11 1.99 -11.09
C ASN A 87 9.22 1.36 -9.99
N ILE A 88 8.63 2.19 -9.11
CA ILE A 88 7.71 1.72 -8.06
C ILE A 88 6.51 1.00 -8.69
N LYS A 89 5.93 1.53 -9.78
CA LYS A 89 4.83 0.87 -10.51
C LYS A 89 5.24 -0.49 -11.07
N ALA A 90 6.44 -0.60 -11.64
CA ALA A 90 6.96 -1.85 -12.17
C ALA A 90 7.16 -2.89 -11.05
N VAL A 91 7.78 -2.49 -9.93
CA VAL A 91 7.96 -3.35 -8.74
C VAL A 91 6.61 -3.78 -8.16
N ALA A 92 5.65 -2.88 -8.06
CA ALA A 92 4.31 -3.19 -7.56
C ALA A 92 3.60 -4.22 -8.46
N THR A 93 3.73 -4.09 -9.79
CA THR A 93 3.13 -5.01 -10.75
C THR A 93 3.76 -6.40 -10.66
N VAL A 94 5.09 -6.49 -10.56
CA VAL A 94 5.79 -7.77 -10.37
C VAL A 94 5.46 -8.39 -9.01
N SER A 95 5.35 -7.57 -7.95
CA SER A 95 4.94 -8.04 -6.63
C SER A 95 3.54 -8.64 -6.66
N GLU A 96 2.60 -7.97 -7.34
CA GLU A 96 1.22 -8.44 -7.46
C GLU A 96 1.13 -9.72 -8.29
N SER A 97 1.83 -9.80 -9.44
CA SER A 97 1.85 -11.03 -10.25
C SER A 97 2.45 -12.21 -9.47
N THR A 98 3.52 -11.97 -8.72
CA THR A 98 4.16 -13.01 -7.89
C THR A 98 3.22 -13.52 -6.79
N LYS A 99 2.46 -12.63 -6.13
CA LYS A 99 1.44 -13.02 -5.15
C LYS A 99 0.33 -13.83 -5.81
N GLN A 100 -0.14 -13.39 -6.97
CA GLN A 100 -1.19 -14.10 -7.71
C GLN A 100 -0.73 -15.50 -8.12
N GLU A 101 0.48 -15.64 -8.63
CA GLU A 101 1.10 -16.93 -8.96
C GLU A 101 1.23 -17.85 -7.74
N ALA A 102 1.63 -17.33 -6.58
CA ALA A 102 1.72 -18.08 -5.34
C ALA A 102 0.33 -18.58 -4.87
N ILE A 103 -0.70 -17.72 -4.96
CA ILE A 103 -2.08 -18.09 -4.65
C ILE A 103 -2.55 -19.20 -5.60
N ASP A 104 -2.30 -19.06 -6.89
CA ASP A 104 -2.73 -20.04 -7.90
C ASP A 104 -1.95 -21.37 -7.78
N GLN A 105 -0.71 -21.33 -7.30
CA GLN A 105 0.04 -22.53 -6.95
C GLN A 105 -0.58 -23.28 -5.77
N VAL A 106 -0.93 -22.58 -4.68
CA VAL A 106 -1.58 -23.20 -3.53
C VAL A 106 -2.95 -23.77 -3.92
N LYS A 107 -3.73 -23.04 -4.75
CA LYS A 107 -5.01 -23.54 -5.27
C LYS A 107 -4.83 -24.81 -6.09
N ARG A 108 -3.84 -24.86 -7.00
CA ARG A 108 -3.54 -26.06 -7.78
C ARG A 108 -3.13 -27.23 -6.89
N GLN A 109 -2.23 -27.02 -5.93
CA GLN A 109 -1.84 -28.06 -4.98
C GLN A 109 -3.04 -28.60 -4.22
N TRP A 110 -3.92 -27.74 -3.70
CA TRP A 110 -5.12 -28.20 -3.01
C TRP A 110 -6.06 -28.99 -3.93
N GLN A 111 -6.24 -28.56 -5.18
CA GLN A 111 -7.03 -29.30 -6.17
C GLN A 111 -6.42 -30.67 -6.49
N GLU A 112 -5.09 -30.74 -6.63
CA GLU A 112 -4.34 -31.97 -6.89
C GLU A 112 -4.43 -32.94 -5.69
N GLU A 113 -4.27 -32.46 -4.46
CA GLU A 113 -4.42 -33.27 -3.24
C GLU A 113 -5.85 -33.80 -3.08
N VAL A 114 -6.87 -32.98 -3.36
CA VAL A 114 -8.27 -33.43 -3.34
C VAL A 114 -8.51 -34.49 -4.41
N ALA A 115 -8.01 -34.29 -5.63
CA ALA A 115 -8.16 -35.27 -6.71
C ALA A 115 -7.42 -36.59 -6.39
N SER A 116 -6.23 -36.51 -5.80
CA SER A 116 -5.42 -37.65 -5.36
C SER A 116 -6.14 -38.45 -4.27
N LEU A 117 -6.64 -37.79 -3.22
CA LEU A 117 -7.40 -38.43 -2.15
C LEU A 117 -8.69 -39.08 -2.68
N GLN A 118 -9.40 -38.41 -3.59
CA GLN A 118 -10.57 -38.98 -4.24
C GLN A 118 -10.22 -40.21 -5.08
N ALA A 119 -9.07 -40.22 -5.76
CA ALA A 119 -8.61 -41.36 -6.56
C ALA A 119 -8.26 -42.55 -5.66
N ILE A 120 -7.51 -42.34 -4.58
CA ILE A 120 -7.18 -43.36 -3.59
C ILE A 120 -8.45 -43.93 -2.97
N MET A 121 -9.41 -43.08 -2.57
CA MET A 121 -10.66 -43.55 -1.97
C MET A 121 -11.52 -44.34 -2.98
N LYS A 122 -11.54 -43.96 -4.26
CA LYS A 122 -12.18 -44.76 -5.31
C LYS A 122 -11.47 -46.10 -5.53
N GLU A 123 -10.16 -46.15 -5.37
CA GLU A 123 -9.37 -47.38 -5.51
C GLU A 123 -9.60 -48.33 -4.34
N THR A 124 -9.58 -47.84 -3.10
CA THR A 124 -9.86 -48.67 -1.93
C THR A 124 -11.26 -49.26 -1.97
N VAL A 125 -12.27 -48.48 -2.40
CA VAL A 125 -13.63 -49.01 -2.61
C VAL A 125 -13.64 -50.12 -3.66
N ARG A 126 -13.00 -49.91 -4.82
CA ARG A 126 -12.88 -50.94 -5.87
C ARG A 126 -12.18 -52.20 -5.36
N ASP A 127 -11.12 -52.06 -4.57
CA ASP A 127 -10.40 -53.20 -3.99
C ASP A 127 -11.27 -53.98 -3.00
N TYR A 128 -12.06 -53.28 -2.17
CA TYR A 128 -13.02 -53.93 -1.29
C TYR A 128 -14.11 -54.67 -2.07
N GLU A 129 -14.64 -54.09 -3.15
CA GLU A 129 -15.61 -54.73 -4.02
C GLU A 129 -15.03 -56.02 -4.63
N VAL A 130 -13.82 -55.97 -5.17
CA VAL A 130 -13.13 -57.14 -5.76
C VAL A 130 -12.87 -58.21 -4.69
N GLN A 131 -12.36 -57.84 -3.52
CA GLN A 131 -12.12 -58.79 -2.43
C GLN A 131 -13.41 -59.45 -1.94
N PHE A 132 -14.50 -58.67 -1.85
CA PHE A 132 -15.81 -59.19 -1.47
C PHE A 132 -16.35 -60.17 -2.49
N HIS A 133 -16.28 -59.83 -3.78
CA HIS A 133 -16.65 -60.74 -4.87
C HIS A 133 -15.82 -62.04 -4.84
N HIS A 134 -14.51 -61.94 -4.62
CA HIS A 134 -13.64 -63.10 -4.54
C HIS A 134 -14.02 -64.02 -3.37
N ARG A 135 -14.32 -63.48 -2.18
CA ARG A 135 -14.78 -64.28 -1.03
C ARG A 135 -16.10 -64.99 -1.33
N LEU A 136 -17.05 -64.30 -1.95
CA LEU A 136 -18.33 -64.91 -2.33
C LEU A 136 -18.15 -66.04 -3.35
N GLU A 137 -17.26 -65.89 -4.33
CA GLU A 137 -16.94 -66.95 -5.28
C GLU A 137 -16.27 -68.15 -4.60
N GLN A 138 -15.36 -67.91 -3.65
CA GLN A 138 -14.75 -68.97 -2.84
C GLN A 138 -15.80 -69.73 -2.03
N GLU A 139 -16.71 -69.05 -1.34
CA GLU A 139 -17.80 -69.71 -0.59
C GLU A 139 -18.68 -70.55 -1.52
N ARG A 140 -19.05 -70.02 -2.70
CA ARG A 140 -19.81 -70.77 -3.70
C ARG A 140 -19.08 -72.04 -4.14
N ALA A 141 -17.78 -71.95 -4.39
CA ALA A 141 -16.96 -73.10 -4.77
C ALA A 141 -16.88 -74.14 -3.63
N GLN A 142 -16.69 -73.71 -2.38
CA GLN A 142 -16.67 -74.58 -1.20
C GLN A 142 -18.01 -75.32 -1.02
N TRP A 143 -19.14 -74.60 -1.15
CA TRP A 143 -20.46 -75.21 -1.10
C TRP A 143 -20.70 -76.19 -2.27
N GLY A 144 -20.16 -75.91 -3.45
CA GLY A 144 -20.16 -76.83 -4.58
C GLY A 144 -19.41 -78.12 -4.28
N GLN A 145 -18.19 -78.03 -3.77
CA GLN A 145 -17.36 -79.18 -3.39
C GLN A 145 -18.00 -80.03 -2.29
N TYR A 146 -18.58 -79.39 -1.27
CA TYR A 146 -19.28 -80.11 -0.20
C TYR A 146 -20.48 -80.91 -0.74
N ARG A 147 -21.28 -80.29 -1.61
CA ARG A 147 -22.42 -80.96 -2.26
C ARG A 147 -21.96 -82.19 -3.03
N GLU A 148 -20.93 -82.05 -3.86
CA GLU A 148 -20.38 -83.17 -4.65
C GLU A 148 -19.81 -84.29 -3.76
N ALA A 149 -19.20 -83.94 -2.62
CA ALA A 149 -18.69 -84.93 -1.66
C ALA A 149 -19.80 -85.75 -1.01
N VAL A 150 -20.86 -85.10 -0.56
CA VAL A 150 -22.04 -85.77 0.02
C VAL A 150 -22.74 -86.65 -1.02
N GLU A 151 -22.86 -86.19 -2.27
CA GLU A 151 -23.42 -87.00 -3.36
C GLU A 151 -22.59 -88.27 -3.63
N ARG A 152 -21.25 -88.16 -3.56
CA ARG A 152 -20.34 -89.31 -3.65
C ARG A 152 -20.49 -90.27 -2.47
N GLU A 153 -20.56 -89.77 -1.24
CA GLU A 153 -20.77 -90.61 -0.05
C GLU A 153 -22.11 -91.35 -0.05
N ILE A 154 -23.19 -90.68 -0.49
CA ILE A 154 -24.50 -91.32 -0.66
C ILE A 154 -24.40 -92.45 -1.69
N SER A 155 -23.65 -92.24 -2.78
CA SER A 155 -23.42 -93.26 -3.81
C SER A 155 -22.61 -94.44 -3.29
N GLU A 156 -21.56 -94.18 -2.50
CA GLU A 156 -20.71 -95.17 -1.83
C GLU A 156 -21.50 -96.00 -0.79
N LEU A 157 -22.33 -95.36 0.04
CA LEU A 157 -23.16 -96.02 1.04
C LEU A 157 -24.20 -96.93 0.40
N ARG A 158 -24.78 -96.53 -0.74
CA ARG A 158 -25.68 -97.39 -1.53
C ARG A 158 -24.98 -98.65 -2.05
N ARG A 159 -23.72 -98.54 -2.47
CA ARG A 159 -22.88 -99.68 -2.90
C ARG A 159 -22.55 -100.61 -1.74
N ARG A 160 -22.18 -100.06 -0.59
CA ARG A 160 -21.83 -100.85 0.61
C ARG A 160 -23.04 -101.59 1.19
N LEU A 161 -24.23 -101.00 1.11
CA LEU A 161 -25.47 -101.67 1.52
C LEU A 161 -25.78 -102.92 0.66
N SER A 162 -25.17 -103.05 -0.53
CA SER A 162 -25.36 -104.22 -1.40
C SER A 162 -24.33 -105.34 -1.22
N GLU A 163 -23.28 -105.17 -0.42
CA GLU A 163 -22.11 -106.08 -0.42
C GLU A 163 -21.82 -106.85 0.90
N GLY A 164 -22.56 -106.62 2.01
CA GLY A 164 -22.13 -107.14 3.33
C GLY A 164 -22.93 -108.30 3.91
N GLN A 165 -22.48 -109.56 3.75
CA GLN A 165 -22.83 -110.62 4.71
C GLN A 165 -21.78 -111.75 4.83
N GLN A 166 -21.29 -111.91 6.07
CA GLN A 166 -20.92 -113.15 6.79
C GLN A 166 -19.48 -113.70 6.69
N GLU A 167 -18.80 -113.77 7.85
CA GLU A 167 -18.44 -115.03 8.56
C GLU A 167 -17.50 -114.77 9.77
N GLU A 168 -17.86 -115.32 10.94
CA GLU A 168 -16.99 -115.48 12.11
C GLU A 168 -16.95 -116.97 12.51
N ASN A 169 -15.78 -117.53 12.85
CA ASN A 169 -15.70 -118.81 13.57
C ASN A 169 -14.40 -119.01 14.38
N LEU A 170 -14.52 -119.74 15.51
CA LEU A 170 -13.73 -119.81 16.75
C LEU A 170 -12.20 -120.07 16.73
N GLU A 171 -11.53 -120.01 15.59
CA GLU A 171 -10.11 -119.60 15.56
C GLU A 171 -10.01 -118.09 15.89
N ASN A 172 -11.11 -117.37 15.63
CA ASN A 172 -11.45 -116.00 16.01
C ASN A 172 -11.60 -115.72 17.51
N GLU A 173 -11.22 -116.58 18.45
CA GLU A 173 -11.27 -116.22 19.89
C GLU A 173 -9.87 -116.12 20.52
N MET A 174 -8.96 -117.04 20.19
CA MET A 174 -7.53 -116.87 20.50
C MET A 174 -6.86 -115.90 19.52
N LYS A 175 -7.24 -115.97 18.24
CA LYS A 175 -6.92 -114.93 17.28
C LYS A 175 -7.62 -113.64 17.69
N LYS A 176 -8.83 -113.61 18.24
CA LYS A 176 -9.41 -112.37 18.82
C LYS A 176 -8.74 -111.86 20.08
N ALA A 177 -8.10 -112.67 20.93
CA ALA A 177 -7.30 -112.11 22.02
C ALA A 177 -5.98 -111.49 21.51
N GLN A 178 -5.34 -112.12 20.51
CA GLN A 178 -4.14 -111.61 19.86
C GLN A 178 -4.45 -110.44 18.91
N GLU A 179 -5.54 -110.52 18.16
CA GLU A 179 -6.16 -109.50 17.33
C GLU A 179 -6.74 -108.41 18.21
N ASP A 180 -7.25 -108.65 19.42
CA ASP A 180 -7.71 -107.59 20.35
C ASP A 180 -6.49 -106.86 20.92
N ALA A 181 -5.39 -107.54 21.22
CA ALA A 181 -4.13 -106.91 21.60
C ALA A 181 -3.46 -106.17 20.42
N GLU A 182 -3.54 -106.72 19.21
CA GLU A 182 -3.04 -106.14 17.96
C GLU A 182 -3.96 -105.01 17.46
N LYS A 183 -5.26 -105.07 17.75
CA LYS A 183 -6.28 -104.04 17.49
C LYS A 183 -6.19 -102.93 18.51
N LEU A 184 -5.93 -103.25 19.78
CA LEU A 184 -5.52 -102.25 20.76
C LEU A 184 -4.20 -101.61 20.33
N ARG A 185 -3.20 -102.37 19.86
CA ARG A 185 -1.99 -101.76 19.27
C ARG A 185 -2.28 -100.96 18.01
N SER A 186 -3.20 -101.39 17.14
CA SER A 186 -3.58 -100.70 15.92
C SER A 186 -4.46 -99.47 16.18
N VAL A 187 -4.99 -99.31 17.39
CA VAL A 187 -5.68 -98.09 17.84
C VAL A 187 -4.73 -97.22 18.64
N VAL A 188 -4.01 -97.80 19.61
CA VAL A 188 -3.10 -97.10 20.52
C VAL A 188 -1.86 -96.58 19.79
N MET A 189 -1.20 -97.34 18.92
CA MET A 189 0.01 -96.84 18.22
C MET A 189 -0.32 -95.68 17.27
N PRO A 190 -1.41 -95.71 16.48
CA PRO A 190 -1.85 -94.52 15.75
C PRO A 190 -2.24 -93.36 16.65
N MET A 191 -2.92 -93.61 17.77
CA MET A 191 -3.23 -92.56 18.75
C MET A 191 -1.97 -91.98 19.40
N GLU A 192 -0.96 -92.79 19.71
CA GLU A 192 0.33 -92.33 20.26
C GLU A 192 1.11 -91.51 19.23
N LYS A 193 1.12 -91.95 17.96
CA LYS A 193 1.68 -91.19 16.85
C LYS A 193 0.91 -89.88 16.62
N GLU A 194 -0.41 -89.91 16.72
CA GLU A 194 -1.27 -88.74 16.59
C GLU A 194 -1.07 -87.78 17.77
N ILE A 195 -0.95 -88.27 19.00
CA ILE A 195 -0.59 -87.46 20.17
C ILE A 195 0.79 -86.84 20.00
N ALA A 196 1.77 -87.58 19.47
CA ALA A 196 3.09 -87.03 19.18
C ALA A 196 3.03 -85.93 18.09
N ALA A 197 2.31 -86.17 16.99
CA ALA A 197 2.11 -85.20 15.92
C ALA A 197 1.31 -83.97 16.39
N LEU A 198 0.32 -84.14 17.28
CA LEU A 198 -0.44 -83.05 17.87
C LEU A 198 0.42 -82.22 18.83
N LYS A 199 1.32 -82.86 19.60
CA LYS A 199 2.28 -82.15 20.45
C LYS A 199 3.27 -81.33 19.61
N GLU A 200 3.78 -81.90 18.52
CA GLU A 200 4.66 -81.19 17.59
C GLU A 200 3.95 -80.00 16.93
N LYS A 201 2.72 -80.19 16.44
CA LYS A 201 1.89 -79.11 15.89
C LYS A 201 1.58 -78.03 16.93
N LEU A 202 1.35 -78.41 18.19
CA LEU A 202 1.14 -77.46 19.27
C LEU A 202 2.40 -76.62 19.52
N THR A 203 3.57 -77.25 19.58
CA THR A 203 4.84 -76.52 19.74
C THR A 203 5.14 -75.60 18.57
N GLU A 204 4.90 -76.03 17.32
CA GLU A 204 5.05 -75.18 16.14
C GLU A 204 4.06 -74.00 16.16
N ALA A 205 2.82 -74.22 16.59
CA ALA A 205 1.83 -73.17 16.73
C ALA A 205 2.23 -72.16 17.82
N GLU A 206 2.75 -72.62 18.95
CA GLU A 206 3.29 -71.77 20.02
C GLU A 206 4.50 -70.95 19.55
N GLU A 207 5.41 -71.52 18.76
CA GLU A 207 6.54 -70.79 18.16
C GLU A 207 6.08 -69.73 17.17
N LYS A 208 5.13 -70.06 16.28
CA LYS A 208 4.54 -69.10 15.33
C LYS A 208 3.82 -67.95 16.04
N ILE A 209 3.13 -68.23 17.15
CA ILE A 209 2.50 -67.19 17.97
C ILE A 209 3.56 -66.25 18.55
N LYS A 210 4.63 -66.80 19.15
CA LYS A 210 5.73 -65.98 19.70
C LYS A 210 6.43 -65.14 18.63
N GLU A 211 6.64 -65.68 17.44
CA GLU A 211 7.23 -64.95 16.33
C GLU A 211 6.30 -63.83 15.83
N LEU A 212 5.01 -64.10 15.69
CA LEU A 212 4.00 -63.09 15.33
C LEU A 212 3.86 -62.00 16.40
N GLU A 213 3.97 -62.34 17.68
CA GLU A 213 3.99 -61.36 18.77
C GLU A 213 5.25 -60.49 18.70
N ALA A 214 6.42 -61.09 18.47
CA ALA A 214 7.67 -60.36 18.35
C ALA A 214 7.70 -59.42 17.13
N THR A 215 7.15 -59.84 15.98
CA THR A 215 7.05 -58.98 14.79
C THR A 215 6.08 -57.84 15.01
N LYS A 216 4.89 -58.10 15.57
CA LYS A 216 3.93 -57.04 15.93
C LYS A 216 4.50 -56.03 16.91
N VAL A 217 5.25 -56.46 17.93
CA VAL A 217 5.90 -55.56 18.89
C VAL A 217 6.92 -54.66 18.19
N LYS A 218 7.72 -55.20 17.27
CA LYS A 218 8.68 -54.41 16.47
C LYS A 218 7.96 -53.40 15.58
N GLU A 219 6.88 -53.82 14.93
CA GLU A 219 6.09 -52.95 14.05
C GLU A 219 5.44 -51.79 14.84
N PHE A 220 4.78 -52.08 15.97
CA PHE A 220 4.23 -51.03 16.83
C PHE A 220 5.30 -50.08 17.37
N ASN A 221 6.50 -50.59 17.68
CA ASN A 221 7.61 -49.74 18.12
C ASN A 221 8.07 -48.80 16.99
N HIS A 222 8.15 -49.29 15.74
CA HIS A 222 8.48 -48.46 14.60
C HIS A 222 7.45 -47.33 14.38
N TYR A 223 6.15 -47.65 14.44
CA TYR A 223 5.10 -46.63 14.35
C TYR A 223 5.18 -45.62 15.49
N LEU A 224 5.43 -46.09 16.72
CA LEU A 224 5.58 -45.21 17.87
C LEU A 224 6.75 -44.22 17.69
N GLU A 225 7.89 -44.67 17.16
CA GLU A 225 9.02 -43.78 16.88
C GLU A 225 8.74 -42.79 15.73
N ALA A 226 8.04 -43.23 14.69
CA ALA A 226 7.59 -42.34 13.61
C ALA A 226 6.64 -41.25 14.13
N GLU A 227 5.66 -41.62 14.96
CA GLU A 227 4.73 -40.69 15.61
C GLU A 227 5.44 -39.72 16.55
N LYS A 228 6.44 -40.18 17.32
CA LYS A 228 7.27 -39.30 18.16
C LYS A 228 8.01 -38.26 17.30
N SER A 229 8.58 -38.66 16.18
CA SER A 229 9.26 -37.75 15.26
C SER A 229 8.30 -36.72 14.66
N CYS A 230 7.15 -37.18 14.17
CA CYS A 230 6.11 -36.30 13.61
C CYS A 230 5.63 -35.28 14.66
N ARG A 231 5.43 -35.74 15.91
CA ARG A 231 5.09 -34.86 17.02
C ARG A 231 6.16 -33.80 17.27
N THR A 232 7.45 -34.16 17.26
CA THR A 232 8.52 -33.17 17.46
C THR A 232 8.57 -32.15 16.33
N ASP A 233 8.30 -32.55 15.09
CA ASP A 233 8.23 -31.64 13.96
C ASP A 233 7.04 -30.68 14.09
N LEU A 234 5.87 -31.18 14.51
CA LEU A 234 4.70 -30.35 14.80
C LEU A 234 4.96 -29.35 15.94
N GLU A 235 5.62 -29.78 17.02
CA GLU A 235 6.01 -28.90 18.12
C GLU A 235 6.96 -27.79 17.64
N MET A 236 7.88 -28.10 16.72
CA MET A 236 8.75 -27.12 16.08
C MET A 236 7.97 -26.15 15.18
N TYR A 237 7.04 -26.63 14.34
CA TYR A 237 6.19 -25.78 13.53
C TYR A 237 5.34 -24.84 14.39
N VAL A 238 4.75 -25.34 15.47
CA VAL A 238 3.99 -24.54 16.43
C VAL A 238 4.88 -23.48 17.08
N ALA A 239 6.11 -23.81 17.45
CA ALA A 239 7.06 -22.84 18.01
C ALA A 239 7.38 -21.71 17.01
N VAL A 240 7.68 -22.06 15.75
CA VAL A 240 7.95 -21.08 14.68
C VAL A 240 6.74 -20.18 14.43
N LEU A 241 5.54 -20.76 14.32
CA LEU A 241 4.30 -20.00 14.13
C LEU A 241 4.02 -19.07 15.32
N ASN A 242 4.29 -19.50 16.55
CA ASN A 242 4.17 -18.64 17.73
C ASN A 242 5.19 -17.49 17.71
N THR A 243 6.42 -17.73 17.28
CA THR A 243 7.41 -16.65 17.10
C THR A 243 6.98 -15.67 16.00
N GLN A 244 6.54 -16.16 14.85
CA GLN A 244 6.01 -15.32 13.76
C GLN A 244 4.81 -14.47 14.23
N LYS A 245 3.90 -15.08 14.99
CA LYS A 245 2.76 -14.37 15.60
C LYS A 245 3.23 -13.24 16.51
N SER A 246 4.23 -13.46 17.37
CA SER A 246 4.78 -12.43 18.26
C SER A 246 5.35 -11.26 17.47
N VAL A 247 6.17 -11.54 16.46
CA VAL A 247 6.79 -10.51 15.62
C VAL A 247 5.73 -9.66 14.91
N LEU A 248 4.73 -10.31 14.30
CA LEU A 248 3.64 -9.59 13.64
C LEU A 248 2.79 -8.76 14.62
N GLN A 249 2.60 -9.25 15.85
CA GLN A 249 1.92 -8.49 16.89
C GLN A 249 2.73 -7.26 17.33
N GLU A 250 4.05 -7.41 17.51
CA GLU A 250 4.95 -6.31 17.84
C GLU A 250 4.99 -5.24 16.73
N ASP A 251 5.06 -5.65 15.47
CA ASP A 251 5.03 -4.74 14.32
C ASP A 251 3.69 -4.00 14.24
N ALA A 252 2.56 -4.69 14.45
CA ALA A 252 1.24 -4.05 14.50
C ALA A 252 1.11 -3.07 15.67
N GLU A 253 1.71 -3.36 16.83
CA GLU A 253 1.79 -2.45 17.97
C GLU A 253 2.64 -1.22 17.67
N LYS A 254 3.77 -1.42 17.00
CA LYS A 254 4.67 -0.34 16.59
C LYS A 254 4.00 0.59 15.60
N LEU A 255 3.40 0.06 14.54
CA LEU A 255 2.65 0.84 13.55
C LEU A 255 1.48 1.59 14.19
N ARG A 256 0.79 0.98 15.17
CA ARG A 256 -0.23 1.69 15.94
C ARG A 256 0.35 2.88 16.68
N LYS A 257 1.49 2.74 17.37
CA LYS A 257 2.12 3.87 18.10
C LYS A 257 2.55 4.98 17.14
N GLU A 258 3.19 4.63 16.02
CA GLU A 258 3.60 5.59 15.00
C GLU A 258 2.41 6.37 14.43
N LEU A 259 1.29 5.69 14.17
CA LEU A 259 0.05 6.35 13.74
C LEU A 259 -0.47 7.34 14.79
N HIS A 260 -0.48 6.96 16.07
CA HIS A 260 -0.92 7.85 17.15
C HIS A 260 -0.01 9.08 17.26
N GLU A 261 1.30 8.91 17.12
CA GLU A 261 2.28 10.02 17.12
C GLU A 261 2.01 10.99 15.96
N VAL A 262 1.82 10.48 14.74
CA VAL A 262 1.53 11.30 13.56
C VAL A 262 0.21 12.05 13.72
N CYS A 263 -0.84 11.39 14.22
CA CYS A 263 -2.12 12.05 14.50
C CYS A 263 -1.97 13.17 15.53
N HIS A 264 -1.17 12.94 16.59
CA HIS A 264 -0.90 13.96 17.60
C HIS A 264 -0.16 15.17 17.00
N LEU A 265 0.88 14.93 16.19
CA LEU A 265 1.63 16.01 15.52
C LEU A 265 0.75 16.80 14.55
N LEU A 266 -0.11 16.13 13.79
CA LEU A 266 -1.05 16.78 12.88
C LEU A 266 -2.04 17.68 13.63
N GLU A 267 -2.58 17.21 14.76
CA GLU A 267 -3.47 18.02 15.60
C GLU A 267 -2.73 19.22 16.21
N GLN A 268 -1.47 19.05 16.61
CA GLN A 268 -0.62 20.13 17.09
C GLN A 268 -0.36 21.20 16.01
N GLU A 269 0.03 20.78 14.81
CA GLU A 269 0.20 21.69 13.66
C GLU A 269 -1.11 22.42 13.32
N ARG A 270 -2.25 21.72 13.34
CA ARG A 270 -3.56 22.35 13.13
C ARG A 270 -3.85 23.41 14.18
N GLN A 271 -3.51 23.17 15.45
CA GLN A 271 -3.67 24.16 16.52
C GLN A 271 -2.75 25.36 16.31
N GLN A 272 -1.49 25.14 15.96
CA GLN A 272 -0.53 26.21 15.69
C GLN A 272 -0.95 27.06 14.47
N HIS A 273 -1.38 26.43 13.39
CA HIS A 273 -1.91 27.12 12.22
C HIS A 273 -3.12 27.99 12.58
N ASN A 274 -4.07 27.46 13.36
CA ASN A 274 -5.22 28.23 13.82
C ASN A 274 -4.83 29.42 14.71
N GLN A 275 -3.85 29.24 15.59
CA GLN A 275 -3.32 30.35 16.40
C GLN A 275 -2.68 31.43 15.52
N LEU A 276 -1.88 31.03 14.53
CA LEU A 276 -1.27 31.96 13.58
C LEU A 276 -2.34 32.70 12.78
N LYS A 277 -3.35 31.99 12.28
CA LYS A 277 -4.50 32.58 11.58
C LYS A 277 -5.22 33.63 12.44
N HIS A 278 -5.47 33.34 13.72
CA HIS A 278 -6.09 34.30 14.63
C HIS A 278 -5.21 35.51 14.91
N THR A 279 -3.89 35.34 15.07
CA THR A 279 -2.97 36.47 15.28
C THR A 279 -2.85 37.34 14.04
N TRP A 280 -2.77 36.74 12.85
CA TRP A 280 -2.78 37.44 11.58
C TRP A 280 -4.08 38.22 11.37
N GLN A 281 -5.23 37.61 11.66
CA GLN A 281 -6.53 38.30 11.60
C GLN A 281 -6.55 39.53 12.51
N ARG A 282 -6.11 39.41 13.76
CA ARG A 282 -6.02 40.57 14.67
C ARG A 282 -5.07 41.65 14.16
N ALA A 283 -3.92 41.27 13.61
CA ALA A 283 -2.97 42.22 13.05
C ALA A 283 -3.54 42.96 11.83
N ASN A 284 -4.26 42.24 10.96
CA ASN A 284 -4.94 42.83 9.82
C ASN A 284 -6.07 43.78 10.26
N ASP A 285 -6.90 43.36 11.22
CA ASP A 285 -7.94 44.21 11.80
C ASP A 285 -7.35 45.49 12.42
N GLN A 286 -6.23 45.36 13.14
CA GLN A 286 -5.50 46.51 13.71
C GLN A 286 -4.94 47.44 12.62
N PHE A 287 -4.38 46.89 11.55
CA PHE A 287 -3.89 47.68 10.42
C PHE A 287 -5.03 48.47 9.77
N LEU A 288 -6.15 47.80 9.46
CA LEU A 288 -7.33 48.46 8.89
C LEU A 288 -7.90 49.54 9.82
N GLU A 289 -7.95 49.27 11.13
CA GLU A 289 -8.39 50.26 12.12
C GLU A 289 -7.44 51.47 12.18
N SER A 290 -6.13 51.24 12.16
CA SER A 290 -5.13 52.31 12.13
C SER A 290 -5.26 53.18 10.87
N GLN A 291 -5.53 52.56 9.71
CA GLN A 291 -5.75 53.27 8.46
C GLN A 291 -7.05 54.09 8.50
N ARG A 292 -8.13 53.54 9.08
CA ARG A 292 -9.39 54.26 9.29
C ARG A 292 -9.19 55.48 10.18
N LEU A 293 -8.45 55.33 11.28
CA LEU A 293 -8.14 56.44 12.18
C LEU A 293 -7.30 57.51 11.46
N LEU A 294 -6.28 57.13 10.71
CA LEU A 294 -5.45 58.06 9.92
C LEU A 294 -6.28 58.84 8.89
N MET A 295 -7.20 58.18 8.18
CA MET A 295 -8.11 58.85 7.25
C MET A 295 -9.02 59.86 7.97
N ARG A 296 -9.48 59.52 9.19
CA ARG A 296 -10.30 60.42 10.01
C ARG A 296 -9.50 61.62 10.50
N ASP A 297 -8.25 61.42 10.93
CA ASP A 297 -7.34 62.50 11.33
C ASP A 297 -7.02 63.42 10.15
N MET A 298 -6.78 62.87 8.96
CA MET A 298 -6.60 63.64 7.72
C MET A 298 -7.81 64.53 7.43
N GLN A 299 -9.02 63.99 7.51
CA GLN A 299 -10.27 64.76 7.32
C GLN A 299 -10.43 65.86 8.37
N CYS A 300 -10.06 65.60 9.63
CA CYS A 300 -10.06 66.63 10.67
C CYS A 300 -9.07 67.74 10.36
N MET A 301 -7.85 67.42 9.91
CA MET A 301 -6.88 68.43 9.46
C MET A 301 -7.41 69.23 8.27
N GLU A 302 -8.01 68.58 7.27
CA GLU A 302 -8.66 69.24 6.13
C GLU A 302 -9.74 70.24 6.57
N SER A 303 -10.52 69.92 7.62
CA SER A 303 -11.58 70.79 8.12
C SER A 303 -11.11 72.09 8.79
N VAL A 304 -9.85 72.12 9.24
CA VAL A 304 -9.24 73.28 9.91
C VAL A 304 -8.54 74.21 8.91
N LEU A 305 -8.28 73.76 7.68
CA LEU A 305 -7.67 74.56 6.62
C LEU A 305 -8.67 75.60 6.07
N THR A 306 -8.15 76.78 5.72
CA THR A 306 -8.97 77.82 5.05
C THR A 306 -9.25 77.45 3.59
N SER A 307 -10.33 77.98 3.01
CA SER A 307 -10.77 77.62 1.65
C SER A 307 -9.71 77.83 0.56
N GLU A 308 -8.82 78.81 0.74
CA GLU A 308 -7.69 79.04 -0.19
C GLU A 308 -6.57 78.00 0.00
N GLN A 309 -6.34 77.52 1.22
CA GLN A 309 -5.38 76.45 1.51
C GLN A 309 -5.87 75.10 0.97
N LEU A 310 -7.17 74.80 1.07
CA LEU A 310 -7.74 73.61 0.41
C LEU A 310 -7.55 73.67 -1.11
N ARG A 311 -7.81 74.82 -1.75
CA ARG A 311 -7.64 74.97 -3.20
C ARG A 311 -6.20 74.69 -3.65
N GLN A 312 -5.22 75.18 -2.89
CA GLN A 312 -3.79 74.92 -3.15
C GLN A 312 -3.40 73.44 -2.93
N VAL A 313 -3.95 72.80 -1.89
CA VAL A 313 -3.72 71.36 -1.64
C VAL A 313 -4.35 70.49 -2.75
N GLU A 314 -5.56 70.82 -3.20
CA GLU A 314 -6.23 70.10 -4.29
C GLU A 314 -5.51 70.29 -5.64
N GLU A 315 -4.98 71.50 -5.91
CA GLU A 315 -4.18 71.81 -7.09
C GLU A 315 -2.83 71.06 -7.07
N MET A 316 -2.17 70.99 -5.91
CA MET A 316 -0.99 70.16 -5.69
C MET A 316 -1.29 68.67 -5.89
N LYS A 317 -2.37 68.16 -5.30
CA LYS A 317 -2.78 66.75 -5.42
C LYS A 317 -3.11 66.36 -6.87
N LYS A 318 -3.76 67.26 -7.63
CA LYS A 318 -3.99 67.07 -9.07
C LYS A 318 -2.68 67.02 -9.85
N LYS A 319 -1.74 67.92 -9.52
CA LYS A 319 -0.44 67.96 -10.16
C LYS A 319 0.35 66.67 -9.90
N ASP A 320 0.36 66.21 -8.66
CA ASP A 320 1.01 64.94 -8.28
C ASP A 320 0.35 63.75 -9.01
N GLN A 321 -0.98 63.71 -9.12
CA GLN A 321 -1.68 62.68 -9.90
C GLN A 321 -1.32 62.71 -11.39
N THR A 322 -1.26 63.90 -12.00
CA THR A 322 -0.85 64.03 -13.39
C THR A 322 0.60 63.65 -13.61
N ASP A 323 1.47 63.94 -12.64
CA ASP A 323 2.89 63.58 -12.69
C ASP A 323 3.06 62.06 -12.54
N ASP A 324 2.30 61.40 -11.65
CA ASP A 324 2.28 59.94 -11.50
C ASP A 324 1.72 59.22 -12.74
N GLU A 325 0.63 59.74 -13.34
CA GLU A 325 0.10 59.22 -14.60
C GLU A 325 1.11 59.40 -15.75
N GLN A 326 1.76 60.57 -15.84
CA GLN A 326 2.83 60.79 -16.81
C GLN A 326 4.00 59.84 -16.57
N GLN A 327 4.36 59.55 -15.32
CA GLN A 327 5.44 58.64 -15.00
C GLN A 327 5.08 57.18 -15.33
N ARG A 328 3.82 56.78 -15.13
CA ARG A 328 3.28 55.48 -15.57
C ARG A 328 3.30 55.36 -17.08
N LEU A 329 2.81 56.38 -17.80
CA LEU A 329 2.82 56.42 -19.26
C LEU A 329 4.24 56.48 -19.84
N SER A 330 5.19 57.10 -19.13
CA SER A 330 6.61 57.12 -19.53
C SER A 330 7.24 55.74 -19.37
N LYS A 331 6.96 55.04 -18.26
CA LYS A 331 7.40 53.65 -18.05
C LYS A 331 6.79 52.68 -19.06
N GLU A 332 5.55 52.92 -19.49
CA GLU A 332 4.85 52.11 -20.49
C GLU A 332 5.34 52.40 -21.93
N LYS A 333 5.76 53.65 -22.22
CA LYS A 333 6.41 54.04 -23.47
C LYS A 333 7.84 53.52 -23.61
N GLU A 334 8.60 53.43 -22.52
CA GLU A 334 9.94 52.83 -22.53
C GLU A 334 9.93 51.31 -22.79
N GLN A 335 8.77 50.63 -22.71
CA GLN A 335 8.63 49.19 -22.98
C GLN A 335 8.14 48.84 -24.39
N LYS A 336 7.90 49.82 -25.28
CA LYS A 336 7.53 49.57 -26.69
C LYS A 336 8.74 49.76 -27.62
N PRO A 337 9.20 48.74 -28.37
CA PRO A 337 10.29 48.90 -29.32
C PRO A 337 9.82 49.71 -30.54
N GLU A 338 10.61 50.70 -30.91
CA GLU A 338 10.45 51.48 -32.15
C GLU A 338 10.63 50.57 -33.37
N GLY A 339 9.66 50.63 -34.30
CA GLY A 339 9.68 49.87 -35.55
C GLY A 339 8.64 50.38 -36.53
N GLU A 340 9.13 51.22 -37.44
CA GLU A 340 8.70 51.44 -38.84
C GLU A 340 7.41 52.22 -39.14
N ASP A 341 7.65 53.30 -39.90
CA ASP A 341 6.73 54.16 -40.62
C ASP A 341 5.84 53.37 -41.61
N ASP A 342 4.59 53.81 -41.78
CA ASP A 342 4.04 54.01 -43.13
C ASP A 342 2.76 54.87 -43.13
N GLU A 343 2.73 55.80 -44.08
CA GLU A 343 1.63 56.70 -44.42
C GLU A 343 0.37 55.97 -44.94
N ILE A 344 -0.81 56.54 -44.70
CA ILE A 344 -1.97 56.70 -45.62
C ILE A 344 -3.08 57.40 -44.80
N SER A 345 -3.27 58.70 -44.95
CA SER A 345 -4.10 59.39 -45.95
C SER A 345 -5.63 59.24 -45.74
N THR A 346 -6.18 60.27 -45.07
CA THR A 346 -7.32 61.11 -45.50
C THR A 346 -8.73 60.52 -45.67
N VAL A 347 -9.71 61.02 -44.91
CA VAL A 347 -10.81 61.93 -45.33
C VAL A 347 -12.00 61.90 -44.34
N SER A 348 -12.43 63.11 -43.98
CA SER A 348 -13.61 63.50 -43.18
C SER A 348 -14.92 63.51 -43.99
N SER A 349 -16.08 63.29 -43.35
CA SER A 349 -17.21 64.25 -43.43
C SER A 349 -18.46 63.86 -42.64
N HIS A 350 -19.00 64.86 -41.94
CA HIS A 350 -20.35 64.99 -41.35
C HIS A 350 -21.50 65.10 -42.39
N THR A 351 -22.72 64.71 -41.99
CA THR A 351 -24.06 65.40 -42.10
C THR A 351 -25.17 64.38 -41.73
N ARG A 352 -26.04 64.49 -40.71
CA ARG A 352 -27.12 65.44 -40.30
C ARG A 352 -28.43 65.39 -41.13
N GLY A 353 -29.53 64.97 -40.47
CA GLY A 353 -30.95 65.32 -40.72
C GLY A 353 -31.76 64.28 -41.52
N GLU A 354 -33.04 63.92 -41.27
CA GLU A 354 -34.12 64.42 -40.40
C GLU A 354 -35.24 63.33 -40.22
N SER A 355 -35.88 63.33 -39.03
CA SER A 355 -37.30 63.13 -38.63
C SER A 355 -38.29 62.32 -39.54
N PHE A 356 -39.15 61.40 -39.06
CA PHE A 356 -40.24 61.55 -38.08
C PHE A 356 -40.75 60.19 -37.50
N LEU A 357 -41.27 60.26 -36.26
CA LEU A 357 -41.88 59.26 -35.34
C LEU A 357 -43.35 58.85 -35.71
N PRO A 358 -44.18 58.10 -34.89
CA PRO A 358 -43.99 57.44 -33.58
C PRO A 358 -44.64 56.03 -33.34
N LEU A 359 -44.38 55.51 -32.11
CA LEU A 359 -45.06 54.50 -31.25
C LEU A 359 -44.57 53.03 -31.39
N ALA A 360 -44.21 52.28 -30.33
CA ALA A 360 -44.51 52.35 -28.89
C ALA A 360 -43.39 51.72 -27.99
N GLU A 361 -43.28 52.28 -26.78
CA GLU A 361 -42.86 51.79 -25.43
C GLU A 361 -42.09 50.46 -25.31
N GLN A 362 -41.01 50.32 -24.51
CA GLN A 362 -40.93 50.65 -23.08
C GLN A 362 -39.45 50.59 -22.59
N GLU A 363 -38.94 51.66 -21.98
CA GLU A 363 -37.66 51.70 -21.22
C GLU A 363 -37.78 52.66 -20.02
N LYS A 364 -37.14 52.33 -18.90
CA LYS A 364 -36.18 53.17 -18.10
C LYS A 364 -36.01 52.58 -16.68
N LYS A 365 -34.80 52.25 -16.22
CA LYS A 365 -33.64 53.10 -15.80
C LYS A 365 -33.83 53.66 -14.38
N ILE A 366 -32.99 53.23 -13.43
CA ILE A 366 -32.91 53.79 -12.07
C ILE A 366 -31.47 54.28 -11.81
N ASN A 367 -31.39 55.49 -11.27
CA ASN A 367 -30.21 56.27 -10.91
C ASN A 367 -29.98 56.26 -9.37
N SER A 368 -28.72 56.40 -8.96
CA SER A 368 -28.18 57.44 -8.04
C SER A 368 -28.59 57.55 -6.54
N ALA A 369 -27.52 57.58 -5.71
CA ALA A 369 -27.21 58.49 -4.58
C ALA A 369 -27.75 58.29 -3.14
N HIS A 370 -26.76 58.09 -2.24
CA HIS A 370 -26.52 58.71 -0.92
C HIS A 370 -27.48 58.56 0.28
N GLY A 371 -26.95 57.94 1.36
CA GLY A 371 -26.75 58.61 2.67
C GLY A 371 -27.82 58.43 3.77
N SER A 372 -27.33 58.19 5.00
CA SER A 372 -27.81 58.75 6.29
C SER A 372 -28.21 57.74 7.39
N VAL A 373 -28.06 58.24 8.61
CA VAL A 373 -27.79 57.66 9.93
C VAL A 373 -29.02 57.64 10.86
N HIS A 374 -28.87 56.94 12.00
CA HIS A 374 -29.65 56.96 13.27
C HIS A 374 -30.80 55.92 13.39
N SER A 375 -30.98 55.11 14.45
CA SER A 375 -30.71 55.10 15.91
C SER A 375 -32.00 55.29 16.75
N LEU A 376 -32.38 54.20 17.44
CA LEU A 376 -33.09 54.04 18.72
C LEU A 376 -34.63 54.19 18.87
N ASP A 377 -35.20 53.13 19.47
CA ASP A 377 -36.18 52.97 20.58
C ASP A 377 -37.20 54.07 20.92
N ALA A 378 -38.48 53.67 21.11
CA ALA A 378 -39.09 53.39 22.44
C ALA A 378 -40.65 53.44 22.45
N ASP A 379 -41.25 52.34 22.94
CA ASP A 379 -42.35 52.21 23.94
C ASP A 379 -43.84 52.58 23.75
N LEU A 380 -44.63 51.84 24.57
CA LEU A 380 -46.01 52.01 25.07
C LEU A 380 -47.12 51.30 24.26
N LEU A 381 -48.11 50.56 24.79
CA LEU A 381 -48.62 50.31 26.16
C LEU A 381 -49.73 49.21 26.09
N VAL A 382 -49.99 48.54 27.23
CA VAL A 382 -51.30 48.24 27.87
C VAL A 382 -51.35 46.84 28.51
N SER A 383 -51.78 46.85 29.78
CA SER A 383 -51.71 45.83 30.85
C SER A 383 -53.04 45.10 31.15
N ALA A 384 -52.95 44.17 32.14
CA ALA A 384 -53.92 43.66 33.13
C ALA A 384 -54.33 42.17 32.94
N GLU A 385 -53.90 41.21 33.79
CA GLU A 385 -54.42 40.82 35.14
C GLU A 385 -55.94 40.50 35.13
N ASP A 386 -56.52 39.40 35.64
CA ASP A 386 -56.13 38.41 36.67
C ASP A 386 -57.13 37.20 36.68
N SER A 387 -56.70 36.04 37.21
CA SER A 387 -57.43 35.03 38.01
C SER A 387 -58.58 34.08 37.51
N PHE A 388 -58.30 32.77 37.68
CA PHE A 388 -59.12 31.62 38.17
C PHE A 388 -60.36 31.09 37.40
N THR A 389 -60.29 29.84 36.88
CA THR A 389 -60.99 28.63 37.43
C THR A 389 -60.70 27.32 36.66
N LYS A 390 -60.54 26.25 37.45
CA LYS A 390 -60.34 24.81 37.22
C LYS A 390 -61.18 24.12 36.12
N GLN A 391 -60.58 23.17 35.37
CA GLN A 391 -60.79 21.70 35.53
C GLN A 391 -60.02 20.90 34.44
N ASP A 392 -58.88 20.30 34.82
CA ASP A 392 -58.51 18.87 34.69
C ASP A 392 -57.00 18.67 34.99
N ASP A 393 -56.68 17.93 36.08
CA ASP A 393 -55.34 17.51 36.57
C ASP A 393 -54.69 16.49 35.59
N VAL A 394 -53.43 16.58 35.11
CA VAL A 394 -52.08 16.48 35.72
C VAL A 394 -51.74 15.15 36.43
N PHE A 395 -51.17 14.19 35.68
CA PHE A 395 -50.22 13.11 36.03
C PHE A 395 -49.92 12.32 34.73
N LYS A 396 -48.72 12.03 34.20
CA LYS A 396 -47.32 11.84 34.69
C LYS A 396 -46.37 12.52 33.67
N ASP A 397 -45.31 13.26 34.01
CA ASP A 397 -44.17 13.04 34.93
C ASP A 397 -43.15 12.01 34.38
N GLY A 398 -41.85 12.29 34.25
CA GLY A 398 -41.10 13.47 34.68
C GLY A 398 -39.64 13.44 34.18
N LEU A 399 -39.10 14.64 33.96
CA LEU A 399 -37.68 14.91 33.80
C LEU A 399 -36.91 14.56 35.09
N ARG A 400 -35.69 14.04 34.96
CA ARG A 400 -34.61 14.32 35.93
C ARG A 400 -33.31 14.71 35.22
N ARG A 401 -32.94 15.95 35.49
CA ARG A 401 -31.58 16.50 35.61
C ARG A 401 -31.20 16.43 37.12
N ALA A 402 -29.90 16.53 37.43
CA ALA A 402 -29.26 16.62 38.77
C ALA A 402 -28.74 15.27 39.31
N GLN A 403 -27.43 15.07 39.48
CA GLN A 403 -26.46 15.63 40.45
C GLN A 403 -26.35 14.82 41.75
N SER A 404 -25.08 14.64 42.12
CA SER A 404 -24.41 13.87 43.17
C SER A 404 -24.95 13.92 44.61
N THR A 405 -24.67 12.85 45.37
CA THR A 405 -24.30 12.90 46.79
C THR A 405 -23.26 11.82 47.14
N ASP A 406 -22.01 12.27 47.33
CA ASP A 406 -21.06 12.04 48.42
C ASP A 406 -20.87 10.69 49.16
N SER A 407 -19.57 10.47 49.41
CA SER A 407 -18.93 9.88 50.61
C SER A 407 -18.78 8.35 50.72
N LEU A 408 -17.59 7.84 50.37
CA LEU A 408 -16.45 7.57 51.28
C LEU A 408 -15.42 6.67 50.57
N GLY A 409 -14.12 6.94 50.73
CA GLY A 409 -13.09 5.89 50.69
C GLY A 409 -12.03 5.93 49.58
N THR A 410 -11.11 6.88 49.68
CA THR A 410 -9.65 6.64 49.81
C THR A 410 -8.92 5.71 48.80
N SER A 411 -8.09 6.35 47.97
CA SER A 411 -6.71 6.01 47.58
C SER A 411 -6.36 4.70 46.87
N GLY A 412 -5.59 4.87 45.77
CA GLY A 412 -4.28 4.24 45.69
C GLY A 412 -4.13 3.08 44.70
N THR A 413 -3.64 3.42 43.50
CA THR A 413 -2.69 2.57 42.79
C THR A 413 -1.42 2.44 43.64
N LEU A 414 -0.96 1.22 43.94
CA LEU A 414 0.43 0.76 43.76
C LEU A 414 0.68 -0.61 44.43
N GLN A 415 1.51 -1.39 43.73
CA GLN A 415 2.46 -2.41 44.22
C GLN A 415 1.97 -3.83 44.56
N SER A 416 2.45 -4.74 43.71
CA SER A 416 3.47 -5.75 44.02
C SER A 416 3.18 -6.90 45.00
N LYS A 417 3.58 -8.08 44.52
CA LYS A 417 4.17 -9.25 45.22
C LYS A 417 3.23 -10.41 45.61
N ILE A 418 3.51 -11.53 44.91
CA ILE A 418 3.98 -12.81 45.46
C ILE A 418 2.92 -13.82 45.94
N LEU A 419 3.19 -15.07 45.52
CA LEU A 419 2.83 -16.39 46.06
C LEU A 419 1.47 -17.00 45.68
N GLY A 420 1.56 -18.20 45.08
CA GLY A 420 0.83 -19.33 45.63
C GLY A 420 0.03 -20.20 44.65
N TYR A 421 0.73 -21.08 43.95
CA TYR A 421 0.44 -22.52 43.84
C TYR A 421 -1.01 -23.06 43.65
N ASN A 422 -1.06 -23.96 42.66
CA ASN A 422 -1.78 -25.25 42.60
C ASN A 422 -3.23 -25.32 42.07
N ASN A 423 -3.30 -25.91 40.87
CA ASN A 423 -4.05 -27.12 40.52
C ASN A 423 -5.49 -27.26 41.02
N LYS A 424 -6.43 -27.31 40.05
CA LYS A 424 -7.37 -28.43 39.95
C LYS A 424 -8.08 -28.45 38.60
N ALA A 425 -7.92 -29.59 37.93
CA ALA A 425 -8.70 -30.02 36.77
C ALA A 425 -10.20 -30.03 37.09
N LYS A 426 -11.01 -29.67 36.09
CA LYS A 426 -12.39 -30.12 35.95
C LYS A 426 -12.62 -30.54 34.50
N SER A 427 -12.77 -31.84 34.35
CA SER A 427 -13.34 -32.50 33.19
C SER A 427 -14.86 -32.47 33.30
N ALA A 428 -15.53 -32.06 32.21
CA ALA A 428 -16.88 -32.41 31.75
C ALA A 428 -17.05 -31.61 30.44
N GLY A 429 -17.29 -32.18 29.26
CA GLY A 429 -18.17 -33.31 29.01
C GLY A 429 -19.61 -32.80 28.92
N ASN A 430 -19.95 -32.09 27.83
CA ASN A 430 -21.27 -32.13 27.17
C ASN A 430 -21.23 -31.23 25.93
N LEU A 431 -21.15 -31.89 24.78
CA LEU A 431 -21.59 -31.38 23.49
C LEU A 431 -23.12 -31.45 23.49
N ASP A 432 -23.78 -30.36 23.09
CA ASP A 432 -25.13 -30.44 22.55
C ASP A 432 -25.08 -29.94 21.10
N GLU A 433 -25.59 -30.81 20.25
CA GLU A 433 -25.44 -30.92 18.81
C GLU A 433 -26.87 -30.91 18.29
N SER A 434 -27.38 -29.75 17.87
CA SER A 434 -28.64 -29.62 17.12
C SER A 434 -28.86 -28.16 16.70
N ASP A 435 -28.30 -27.76 15.55
CA ASP A 435 -29.02 -26.85 14.64
C ASP A 435 -28.34 -26.79 13.26
N PHE A 436 -28.42 -27.88 12.50
CA PHE A 436 -28.20 -27.84 11.05
C PHE A 436 -29.10 -28.85 10.34
N GLY A 437 -30.04 -28.33 9.54
CA GLY A 437 -30.70 -29.04 8.44
C GLY A 437 -32.11 -28.50 8.12
N PRO A 438 -32.61 -28.59 6.87
CA PRO A 438 -32.11 -29.45 5.79
C PRO A 438 -31.78 -28.73 4.46
N LEU A 439 -30.81 -29.33 3.78
CA LEU A 439 -30.46 -29.18 2.38
C LEU A 439 -31.63 -29.63 1.48
N VAL A 440 -32.02 -28.82 0.49
CA VAL A 440 -32.79 -29.29 -0.68
C VAL A 440 -31.87 -29.15 -1.89
N GLY A 441 -31.53 -30.29 -2.49
CA GLY A 441 -30.81 -30.37 -3.74
C GLY A 441 -31.69 -30.00 -4.93
N ALA A 442 -31.06 -29.45 -5.97
CA ALA A 442 -31.63 -29.40 -7.31
C ALA A 442 -30.48 -29.41 -8.32
N ASP A 443 -30.26 -30.58 -8.93
CA ASP A 443 -29.57 -30.71 -10.19
C ASP A 443 -30.49 -30.30 -11.36
N SER A 444 -29.90 -29.55 -12.29
CA SER A 444 -30.07 -29.57 -13.75
C SER A 444 -31.42 -29.96 -14.38
N ALA A 445 -32.05 -29.01 -15.08
CA ALA A 445 -32.74 -29.27 -16.36
C ALA A 445 -32.82 -27.98 -17.22
N SER A 446 -32.52 -28.16 -18.49
CA SER A 446 -32.60 -27.24 -19.63
C SER A 446 -34.01 -26.70 -19.90
N GLU A 447 -34.13 -25.46 -20.39
CA GLU A 447 -34.88 -25.09 -21.61
C GLU A 447 -34.86 -23.56 -21.87
N ASN A 448 -34.29 -23.19 -23.02
CA ASN A 448 -34.60 -22.12 -23.97
C ASN A 448 -35.36 -20.85 -23.51
N PHE A 449 -34.76 -19.66 -23.74
CA PHE A 449 -35.46 -18.51 -24.34
C PHE A 449 -34.49 -17.53 -25.03
N ASP A 450 -34.53 -17.58 -26.36
CA ASP A 450 -34.42 -16.55 -27.40
C ASP A 450 -33.37 -15.43 -27.36
N THR A 451 -32.37 -15.63 -28.21
CA THR A 451 -31.59 -14.63 -28.94
C THR A 451 -32.25 -14.22 -30.27
N ALA A 452 -32.58 -12.95 -30.43
CA ALA A 452 -32.66 -12.12 -31.66
C ALA A 452 -33.47 -10.86 -31.30
N SER A 453 -33.25 -9.63 -31.76
CA SER A 453 -32.41 -9.01 -32.77
C SER A 453 -32.65 -7.50 -32.61
N LEU A 454 -31.63 -6.66 -32.76
CA LEU A 454 -31.60 -5.49 -33.65
C LEU A 454 -30.34 -4.68 -33.36
N GLY A 455 -29.47 -4.62 -34.37
CA GLY A 455 -28.25 -3.83 -34.33
C GLY A 455 -28.42 -2.38 -34.76
N SER A 456 -27.31 -1.66 -34.57
CA SER A 456 -26.80 -0.57 -35.40
C SER A 456 -27.47 0.80 -35.30
N PHE A 457 -26.86 1.67 -34.48
CA PHE A 457 -26.55 3.03 -34.91
C PHE A 457 -25.09 3.36 -34.63
N GLN A 458 -24.39 3.67 -35.72
CA GLN A 458 -23.06 4.24 -35.78
C GLN A 458 -23.20 5.77 -35.89
N MET A 459 -22.58 6.52 -34.97
CA MET A 459 -21.71 7.71 -35.21
C MET A 459 -21.72 8.74 -34.07
N SER A 460 -20.51 9.00 -33.57
CA SER A 460 -19.94 10.30 -33.16
C SER A 460 -20.81 11.30 -32.38
N ASN A 461 -20.43 11.54 -31.12
CA ASN A 461 -19.99 12.88 -30.68
C ASN A 461 -19.34 12.84 -29.29
N ALA A 462 -18.38 13.73 -29.13
CA ALA A 462 -17.45 13.87 -28.03
C ALA A 462 -18.14 13.98 -26.65
N PHE A 463 -17.58 13.28 -25.66
CA PHE A 463 -17.67 13.70 -24.27
C PHE A 463 -16.81 14.95 -24.11
N MET A 464 -17.37 16.12 -24.40
CA MET A 464 -16.79 17.39 -24.01
C MET A 464 -17.00 17.55 -22.49
N LEU A 465 -15.91 17.61 -21.73
CA LEU A 465 -15.92 18.04 -20.33
C LEU A 465 -16.50 19.46 -20.28
N THR A 466 -17.35 19.75 -19.29
CA THR A 466 -17.83 21.12 -19.08
C THR A 466 -16.64 22.03 -18.76
N LYS A 467 -16.74 23.32 -19.11
CA LYS A 467 -15.67 24.31 -18.81
C LYS A 467 -15.25 24.30 -17.33
N ASP A 468 -16.17 24.00 -16.43
CA ASP A 468 -15.90 23.90 -15.00
C ASP A 468 -15.18 22.59 -14.62
N GLN A 469 -15.42 21.48 -15.34
CA GLN A 469 -14.70 20.23 -15.17
C GLN A 469 -13.27 20.31 -15.72
N GLU A 470 -13.04 20.98 -16.86
CA GLU A 470 -11.68 21.25 -17.35
C GLU A 470 -10.92 22.21 -16.42
N LYS A 471 -11.62 23.18 -15.80
CA LYS A 471 -11.02 24.12 -14.86
C LYS A 471 -10.68 23.46 -13.52
N ALA A 472 -11.50 22.51 -13.05
CA ALA A 472 -11.23 21.74 -11.83
C ALA A 472 -10.03 20.77 -11.98
N ILE A 473 -9.82 20.20 -13.17
CA ILE A 473 -8.68 19.30 -13.44
C ILE A 473 -7.37 20.09 -13.62
N LYS A 474 -7.43 21.36 -14.06
CA LYS A 474 -6.27 22.26 -14.20
C LYS A 474 -6.00 23.14 -12.99
N ALA A 475 -6.92 23.25 -12.04
CA ALA A 475 -6.72 24.00 -10.82
C ALA A 475 -5.78 23.20 -9.90
N MET A 476 -4.71 23.86 -9.42
CA MET A 476 -3.85 23.32 -8.36
C MET A 476 -4.74 22.95 -7.18
N THR A 477 -4.50 21.78 -6.57
CA THR A 477 -5.22 21.41 -5.34
C THR A 477 -4.85 22.40 -4.23
N PRO A 478 -5.73 22.67 -3.25
CA PRO A 478 -5.41 23.56 -2.13
C PRO A 478 -4.11 23.19 -1.40
N GLU A 479 -3.79 21.88 -1.33
CA GLU A 479 -2.51 21.41 -0.78
C GLU A 479 -1.28 21.72 -1.69
N GLN A 480 -1.47 21.75 -3.01
CA GLN A 480 -0.42 22.17 -3.96
C GLN A 480 -0.19 23.68 -3.98
N GLU A 481 -1.22 24.48 -3.70
CA GLU A 481 -1.12 25.94 -3.55
C GLU A 481 -0.43 26.33 -2.23
N GLU A 482 -0.71 25.60 -1.13
CA GLU A 482 -0.02 25.78 0.15
C GLU A 482 1.46 25.36 0.08
N THR A 483 1.80 24.26 -0.60
CA THR A 483 3.19 23.83 -0.78
C THR A 483 4.00 24.77 -1.67
N ALA A 484 3.39 25.36 -2.71
CA ALA A 484 4.02 26.41 -3.52
C ALA A 484 4.25 27.72 -2.73
N SER A 485 3.31 28.08 -1.85
CA SER A 485 3.40 29.29 -1.00
C SER A 485 4.46 29.17 0.10
N LEU A 486 4.64 27.96 0.67
CA LEU A 486 5.70 27.66 1.63
C LEU A 486 7.09 27.71 0.98
N LEU A 487 7.25 27.21 -0.24
CA LEU A 487 8.51 27.26 -0.98
C LEU A 487 8.88 28.69 -1.42
N SER A 488 7.89 29.53 -1.76
CA SER A 488 8.11 30.95 -2.08
C SER A 488 8.47 31.81 -0.86
N SER A 489 8.11 31.39 0.35
CA SER A 489 8.43 32.11 1.60
C SER A 489 9.87 31.84 2.08
N VAL A 490 10.50 30.77 1.59
CA VAL A 490 11.89 30.40 1.92
C VAL A 490 12.93 31.18 1.09
N THR A 491 12.55 31.72 -0.06
CA THR A 491 13.47 32.45 -0.96
C THR A 491 13.49 33.97 -0.77
N GLN A 492 12.62 34.56 0.07
CA GLN A 492 12.47 36.01 0.21
C GLN A 492 13.18 36.66 1.41
N VAL A 493 13.97 35.94 2.20
CA VAL A 493 14.69 36.51 3.35
C VAL A 493 16.20 36.47 3.13
N VAL A 494 16.69 37.39 2.29
CA VAL A 494 18.12 37.73 2.23
C VAL A 494 18.34 38.96 3.10
N ASP A 495 18.65 38.70 4.37
CA ASP A 495 19.41 39.53 5.33
C ASP A 495 18.85 39.36 6.75
N CYS A 496 19.18 38.23 7.38
CA CYS A 496 19.31 38.16 8.83
C CYS A 496 20.30 37.06 9.18
N ALA A 497 21.15 37.32 10.17
CA ALA A 497 22.24 36.47 10.61
C ALA A 497 21.88 34.98 10.67
N TYR A 498 22.80 34.13 10.20
CA TYR A 498 22.78 32.66 10.24
C TYR A 498 22.15 32.12 11.54
N LEU A 499 20.82 31.98 11.55
CA LEU A 499 20.08 31.29 12.58
C LEU A 499 19.49 30.06 11.92
N PRO A 500 19.86 28.85 12.36
CA PRO A 500 19.29 27.62 11.82
C PRO A 500 17.75 27.66 11.95
N PRO A 501 17.02 27.09 10.97
CA PRO A 501 15.56 27.00 11.03
C PRO A 501 15.08 26.40 12.36
N ALA A 502 13.93 26.86 12.86
CA ALA A 502 13.37 26.40 14.13
C ALA A 502 13.27 24.86 14.15
N GLY A 503 13.94 24.24 15.13
CA GLY A 503 14.08 22.78 15.26
C GLY A 503 15.47 22.24 14.93
N TYR A 504 16.34 23.02 14.27
CA TYR A 504 17.71 22.64 13.98
C TYR A 504 18.67 23.30 14.97
N ARG A 505 19.35 22.48 15.78
CA ARG A 505 20.46 22.93 16.62
C ARG A 505 21.77 22.69 15.87
N LEU A 506 22.63 23.70 15.79
CA LEU A 506 24.02 23.50 15.34
C LEU A 506 24.70 22.50 16.28
N VAL A 507 25.06 21.35 15.71
CA VAL A 507 25.75 20.27 16.41
C VAL A 507 27.17 20.76 16.72
N SER A 508 27.57 20.73 17.99
CA SER A 508 28.94 21.11 18.37
C SER A 508 29.94 20.12 17.76
N GLU A 509 31.17 20.57 17.52
CA GLU A 509 32.21 19.73 16.91
C GLU A 509 32.48 18.43 17.72
N THR A 510 32.26 18.46 19.04
CA THR A 510 32.32 17.27 19.90
C THR A 510 31.15 16.32 19.67
N GLU A 511 29.91 16.83 19.57
CA GLU A 511 28.72 16.05 19.24
C GLU A 511 28.79 15.48 17.82
N TRP A 512 29.35 16.22 16.86
CA TRP A 512 29.57 15.76 15.49
C TRP A 512 30.58 14.62 15.42
N ASN A 513 31.70 14.75 16.14
CA ASN A 513 32.69 13.67 16.25
C ASN A 513 32.12 12.41 16.93
N LEU A 514 31.27 12.57 17.96
CA LEU A 514 30.54 11.48 18.60
C LEU A 514 29.56 10.82 17.62
N LEU A 515 28.79 11.60 16.87
CA LEU A 515 27.86 11.10 15.86
C LEU A 515 28.60 10.34 14.76
N GLN A 516 29.73 10.86 14.27
CA GLN A 516 30.53 10.21 13.24
C GLN A 516 31.14 8.89 13.75
N LYS A 517 31.55 8.84 15.02
CA LYS A 517 32.01 7.61 15.69
C LYS A 517 30.86 6.61 15.89
N GLU A 518 29.66 7.09 16.20
CA GLU A 518 28.47 6.24 16.36
C GLU A 518 27.98 5.69 15.02
N VAL A 519 28.03 6.48 13.95
CA VAL A 519 27.77 6.05 12.57
C VAL A 519 28.80 5.02 12.13
N GLN A 520 30.09 5.23 12.42
CA GLN A 520 31.13 4.24 12.14
C GLN A 520 30.92 2.94 12.93
N ASN A 521 30.51 3.04 14.20
CA ASN A 521 30.19 1.89 15.05
C ASN A 521 28.93 1.15 14.58
N ALA A 522 27.90 1.88 14.13
CA ALA A 522 26.69 1.34 13.55
C ALA A 522 26.99 0.64 12.22
N GLY A 523 27.83 1.24 11.36
CA GLY A 523 28.34 0.61 10.15
C GLY A 523 29.12 -0.68 10.44
N ASN A 524 29.94 -0.69 11.49
CA ASN A 524 30.66 -1.89 11.93
C ASN A 524 29.76 -2.97 12.56
N LYS A 525 28.59 -2.60 13.10
CA LYS A 525 27.59 -3.54 13.65
C LYS A 525 26.66 -4.10 12.57
N LEU A 526 26.25 -3.27 11.62
CA LEU A 526 25.41 -3.65 10.47
C LEU A 526 26.20 -4.34 9.35
N GLY A 527 27.51 -4.10 9.27
CA GLY A 527 28.42 -4.74 8.30
C GLY A 527 28.93 -6.12 8.73
N ARG A 528 28.63 -6.58 9.95
CA ARG A 528 28.92 -7.97 10.35
C ARG A 528 27.85 -8.88 9.79
N ARG A 529 28.27 -9.82 8.94
CA ARG A 529 27.39 -10.90 8.46
C ARG A 529 26.84 -11.64 9.68
N CYS A 530 25.53 -11.84 9.72
CA CYS A 530 24.88 -12.57 10.79
C CYS A 530 25.45 -14.00 10.88
N ASP A 531 26.04 -14.37 12.01
CA ASP A 531 26.65 -15.68 12.21
C ASP A 531 25.64 -16.81 12.03
N MET A 532 24.37 -16.60 12.40
CA MET A 532 23.30 -17.57 12.14
C MET A 532 23.04 -17.74 10.64
N CYS A 533 22.92 -16.64 9.89
CA CYS A 533 22.72 -16.68 8.45
C CYS A 533 23.91 -17.32 7.72
N SER A 534 25.14 -17.03 8.15
CA SER A 534 26.36 -17.65 7.63
C SER A 534 26.41 -19.16 7.88
N ASN A 535 25.98 -19.61 9.07
CA ASN A 535 25.88 -21.03 9.38
C ASN A 535 24.79 -21.74 8.56
N TYR A 536 23.63 -21.11 8.38
CA TYR A 536 22.57 -21.66 7.51
C TYR A 536 23.00 -21.70 6.05
N GLU A 537 23.66 -20.67 5.54
CA GLU A 537 24.23 -20.63 4.19
C GLU A 537 25.23 -21.76 3.99
N LYS A 538 26.14 -21.98 4.94
CA LYS A 538 27.09 -23.09 4.91
C LYS A 538 26.42 -24.46 4.95
N ARG A 539 25.36 -24.62 5.75
CA ARG A 539 24.58 -25.87 5.79
C ARG A 539 23.82 -26.11 4.49
N LEU A 540 23.26 -25.07 3.89
CA LEU A 540 22.56 -25.12 2.61
C LEU A 540 23.51 -25.50 1.47
N GLN A 541 24.70 -24.90 1.43
CA GLN A 541 25.77 -25.28 0.49
C GLN A 541 26.17 -26.74 0.68
N GLY A 542 26.27 -27.24 1.92
CA GLY A 542 26.53 -28.65 2.19
C GLY A 542 25.45 -29.58 1.63
N ILE A 543 24.17 -29.23 1.80
CA ILE A 543 23.05 -30.01 1.25
C ILE A 543 23.05 -29.97 -0.28
N GLN A 544 23.34 -28.83 -0.90
CA GLN A 544 23.43 -28.70 -2.36
C GLN A 544 24.54 -29.58 -2.97
N VAL A 545 25.70 -29.67 -2.29
CA VAL A 545 26.79 -30.57 -2.71
C VAL A 545 26.36 -32.03 -2.59
N GLN A 546 25.73 -32.42 -1.48
CA GLN A 546 25.22 -33.78 -1.29
C GLN A 546 24.15 -34.14 -2.33
N GLU A 547 23.25 -33.21 -2.68
CA GLU A 547 22.25 -33.42 -3.72
C GLU A 547 22.90 -33.64 -5.09
N ALA A 548 23.95 -32.88 -5.42
CA ALA A 548 24.71 -33.06 -6.65
C ALA A 548 25.41 -34.44 -6.70
N GLU A 549 26.00 -34.88 -5.59
CA GLU A 549 26.62 -36.20 -5.47
C GLU A 549 25.59 -37.34 -5.64
N ILE A 550 24.43 -37.23 -5.01
CA ILE A 550 23.35 -38.22 -5.16
C ILE A 550 22.84 -38.24 -6.60
N LYS A 551 22.66 -37.07 -7.24
CA LYS A 551 22.27 -37.00 -8.66
C LYS A 551 23.29 -37.71 -9.55
N ASP A 552 24.57 -37.56 -9.30
CA ASP A 552 25.61 -38.25 -10.08
C ASP A 552 25.64 -39.76 -9.81
N GLN A 553 25.39 -40.20 -8.57
CA GLN A 553 25.21 -41.62 -8.25
C GLN A 553 24.00 -42.22 -8.97
N VAL A 554 22.88 -41.50 -9.02
CA VAL A 554 21.67 -41.92 -9.76
C VAL A 554 21.97 -42.04 -11.26
N LYS A 555 22.65 -41.06 -11.87
CA LYS A 555 23.08 -41.17 -13.27
C LYS A 555 23.95 -42.41 -13.51
N LYS A 556 24.89 -42.69 -12.61
CA LYS A 556 25.75 -43.87 -12.70
C LYS A 556 24.96 -45.17 -12.61
N LEU A 557 24.03 -45.28 -11.67
CA LEU A 557 23.12 -46.41 -11.54
C LEU A 557 22.25 -46.58 -12.79
N GLN A 558 21.76 -45.47 -13.36
CA GLN A 558 20.94 -45.48 -14.57
C GLN A 558 21.74 -45.97 -15.79
N VAL A 559 23.02 -45.62 -15.91
CA VAL A 559 23.91 -46.14 -16.95
C VAL A 559 24.16 -47.64 -16.76
N MET A 560 24.44 -48.09 -15.53
CA MET A 560 24.62 -49.52 -15.25
C MET A 560 23.36 -50.33 -15.54
N LEU A 561 22.18 -49.79 -15.21
CA LEU A 561 20.90 -50.44 -15.51
C LEU A 561 20.68 -50.59 -17.03
N ARG A 562 20.99 -49.55 -17.82
CA ARG A 562 20.94 -49.64 -19.29
C ARG A 562 21.91 -50.70 -19.82
N GLN A 563 23.14 -50.73 -19.32
CA GLN A 563 24.12 -51.74 -19.72
C GLN A 563 23.68 -53.16 -19.37
N ALA A 564 23.09 -53.37 -18.20
CA ALA A 564 22.54 -54.67 -17.81
C ALA A 564 21.36 -55.08 -18.69
N ASN A 565 20.49 -54.13 -19.05
CA ASN A 565 19.36 -54.38 -19.95
C ASN A 565 19.84 -54.72 -21.37
N ASP A 566 20.82 -53.99 -21.89
CA ASP A 566 21.44 -54.28 -23.20
C ASP A 566 22.12 -55.67 -23.21
N GLN A 567 22.73 -56.08 -22.10
CA GLN A 567 23.28 -57.43 -21.96
C GLN A 567 22.18 -58.48 -21.94
N LEU A 568 21.10 -58.24 -21.20
CA LEU A 568 19.95 -59.14 -21.18
C LEU A 568 19.35 -59.31 -22.58
N ASP A 569 19.14 -58.21 -23.31
CA ASP A 569 18.63 -58.21 -24.68
C ASP A 569 19.54 -58.96 -25.67
N ARG A 570 20.85 -58.94 -25.46
CA ARG A 570 21.78 -59.77 -26.26
C ARG A 570 21.62 -61.24 -25.91
N THR A 571 21.61 -61.59 -24.61
CA THR A 571 21.46 -62.99 -24.19
C THR A 571 20.11 -63.59 -24.60
N THR A 572 19.03 -62.81 -24.62
CA THR A 572 17.72 -63.26 -25.08
C THR A 572 17.71 -63.49 -26.60
N LYS A 573 18.36 -62.61 -27.39
CA LYS A 573 18.56 -62.82 -28.83
C LYS A 573 19.40 -64.07 -29.12
N ASP A 574 20.54 -64.22 -28.46
CA ASP A 574 21.41 -65.39 -28.64
C ASP A 574 20.67 -66.69 -28.28
N LYS A 575 19.85 -66.67 -27.22
CA LYS A 575 18.99 -67.79 -26.85
C LYS A 575 17.94 -68.08 -27.93
N GLN A 576 17.30 -67.06 -28.49
CA GLN A 576 16.31 -67.20 -29.55
C GLN A 576 16.95 -67.80 -30.82
N GLU A 577 18.12 -67.32 -31.21
CA GLU A 577 18.88 -67.84 -32.35
C GLU A 577 19.28 -69.32 -32.15
N LEU A 578 19.69 -69.70 -30.94
CA LEU A 578 19.97 -71.09 -30.60
C LEU A 578 18.71 -71.96 -30.63
N GLU A 579 17.57 -71.47 -30.11
CA GLU A 579 16.29 -72.18 -30.18
C GLU A 579 15.85 -72.39 -31.63
N ASP A 580 16.01 -71.39 -32.49
CA ASP A 580 15.66 -71.47 -33.90
C ASP A 580 16.61 -72.40 -34.67
N TYR A 581 17.92 -72.37 -34.36
CA TYR A 581 18.89 -73.33 -34.90
C TYR A 581 18.56 -74.77 -34.47
N MET A 582 18.20 -74.99 -33.21
CA MET A 582 17.77 -76.30 -32.71
C MET A 582 16.51 -76.80 -33.41
N LYS A 583 15.50 -75.93 -33.60
CA LYS A 583 14.29 -76.26 -34.36
C LYS A 583 14.62 -76.64 -35.79
N GLN A 584 15.43 -75.84 -36.48
CA GLN A 584 15.83 -76.11 -37.85
C GLN A 584 16.62 -77.42 -37.97
N SER A 585 17.54 -77.69 -37.03
CA SER A 585 18.25 -78.97 -36.97
C SER A 585 17.30 -80.15 -36.72
N THR A 586 16.27 -80.00 -35.87
CA THR A 586 15.27 -81.06 -35.65
C THR A 586 14.41 -81.29 -36.89
N GLU A 587 13.99 -80.23 -37.58
CA GLU A 587 13.26 -80.31 -38.85
C GLU A 587 14.09 -81.00 -39.94
N ASP A 588 15.36 -80.63 -40.08
CA ASP A 588 16.29 -81.26 -41.04
C ASP A 588 16.51 -82.75 -40.74
N THR A 589 16.67 -83.14 -39.46
CA THR A 589 16.75 -84.56 -39.09
C THR A 589 15.45 -85.31 -39.33
N THR A 590 14.29 -84.66 -39.14
CA THR A 590 12.99 -85.26 -39.40
C THR A 590 12.74 -85.44 -40.90
N ASN A 591 13.24 -84.53 -41.75
CA ASN A 591 13.14 -84.61 -43.21
C ASN A 591 14.13 -85.63 -43.84
N GLN A 592 15.18 -86.06 -43.12
CA GLN A 592 16.15 -87.07 -43.58
C GLN A 592 15.78 -88.52 -43.22
N VAL A 593 14.82 -88.71 -42.31
CA VAL A 593 14.23 -90.02 -41.94
C VAL A 593 13.01 -90.28 -42.81
#